data_AF-A0A0K0E4X6-F1
#
_entry.id   AF-A0A0K0E4X6-F1
#
_cell.length_a   1.000
_cell.length_b   1.000
_cell.length_c   1.000
_cell.angle_alpha   90.00
_cell.angle_beta   90.00
_cell.angle_gamma   90.00
#
_symmetry.space_group_name_H-M   'P 1'
#
loop_
_entity.id
_entity.type
_entity.pdbx_description
1 polymer ?
#
loop_
_entity_poly.entity_id
_entity_poly.type
_entity_poly.pdbx_seq_one_letter_code
_entity_poly.pdbx_strand_id
1 'polypeptide(L)' 'MFRKSSPVLLSSYLDDLILISDNYSNLRGETKKLSLLLENCGFKVNKEKSIMDPSKTIEHLGYKKIN' A
#
# COMPACT_ATOMS: atom_id res chain seq x y z
N MET A 1 -17.05 -15.17 -12.90
CA MET A 1 -15.81 -15.58 -12.20
C MET A 1 -15.64 -14.67 -10.99
N PHE A 2 -16.07 -15.12 -9.81
CA PHE A 2 -15.97 -14.32 -8.58
C PHE A 2 -14.53 -14.36 -8.09
N ARG A 3 -13.80 -13.25 -8.22
CA ARG A 3 -12.51 -13.10 -7.54
C ARG A 3 -12.80 -13.00 -6.05
N LYS A 4 -12.46 -14.03 -5.29
CA LYS A 4 -12.32 -13.93 -3.83
C LYS A 4 -11.12 -13.00 -3.59
N SER A 5 -11.34 -11.69 -3.53
CA SER A 5 -10.27 -10.75 -3.19
C SER A 5 -9.87 -11.02 -1.74
N SER A 6 -8.62 -11.41 -1.49
CA SER A 6 -8.08 -11.31 -0.13
C SER A 6 -8.28 -9.85 0.33
N PRO A 7 -8.84 -9.62 1.51
CA PRO A 7 -9.08 -8.27 1.98
C PRO A 7 -7.74 -7.55 2.12
N VAL A 8 -7.60 -6.44 1.41
CA VAL A 8 -6.51 -5.48 1.67
C VAL A 8 -7.04 -4.46 2.66
N LEU A 9 -6.33 -4.31 3.78
CA LEU A 9 -6.61 -3.28 4.76
C LEU A 9 -5.85 -2.02 4.35
N LEU A 10 -6.53 -0.88 4.44
CA LEU A 10 -5.95 0.44 4.19
C LEU A 10 -5.97 1.24 5.50
N SER A 11 -4.83 1.80 5.87
CA SER A 11 -4.72 2.83 6.90
C SER A 11 -4.20 4.10 6.26
N SER A 12 -4.75 5.24 6.64
CA SER A 12 -4.38 6.54 6.09
C SER A 12 -4.20 7.58 7.18
N TYR A 13 -3.14 8.36 7.09
CA TYR A 13 -2.93 9.56 7.88
C TYR A 13 -2.42 10.68 6.96
N LEU A 14 -3.32 11.59 6.57
CA LEU A 14 -3.06 12.62 5.55
C LEU A 14 -2.53 12.00 4.24
N ASP A 15 -1.29 12.31 3.86
CA ASP A 15 -0.61 11.82 2.66
C ASP A 15 0.08 10.45 2.87
N ASP A 16 0.24 9.98 4.10
CA ASP A 16 0.79 8.66 4.40
C ASP A 16 -0.31 7.57 4.32
N LEU A 17 -0.17 6.68 3.35
CA LEU A 17 -1.07 5.54 3.12
C LEU A 17 -0.34 4.21 3.31
N ILE A 18 -1.02 3.25 3.94
CA ILE A 18 -0.50 1.91 4.18
C ILE A 18 -1.51 0.88 3.72
N LEU A 19 -1.03 -0.07 2.91
CA LEU A 19 -1.77 -1.25 2.50
C LEU A 19 -1.21 -2.48 3.24
N ILE A 20 -2.09 -3.29 3.82
CA ILE A 20 -1.75 -4.54 4.52
C ILE A 20 -2.57 -5.68 3.94
N SER A 21 -1.92 -6.80 3.65
CA SER A 21 -2.58 -8.02 3.17
C SER A 21 -1.74 -9.23 3.56
N ASP A 22 -2.40 -10.36 3.77
CA ASP A 22 -1.77 -11.65 4.05
C ASP A 22 -1.11 -12.29 2.81
N ASN A 23 -1.51 -11.83 1.62
CA ASN A 23 -1.01 -12.29 0.35
C ASN A 23 -0.12 -11.23 -0.33
N TYR A 24 1.16 -11.59 -0.53
CA TYR A 24 2.17 -10.71 -1.16
C TYR A 24 1.80 -10.31 -2.59
N SER A 25 1.40 -11.27 -3.43
CA SER A 25 1.05 -11.01 -4.83
C SER A 25 -0.18 -10.09 -4.97
N ASN A 26 -1.17 -10.29 -4.09
CA ASN A 26 -2.34 -9.43 -4.00
C ASN A 26 -1.94 -8.01 -3.58
N LEU A 27 -1.16 -7.88 -2.50
CA LEU A 27 -0.69 -6.59 -1.99
C LEU A 27 0.10 -5.82 -3.05
N ARG A 28 1.03 -6.49 -3.75
CA ARG A 28 1.80 -5.89 -4.85
C ARG A 28 0.90 -5.39 -5.99
N GLY A 29 -0.14 -6.15 -6.32
CA GLY A 29 -1.13 -5.77 -7.32
C GLY A 29 -1.93 -4.53 -6.89
N GLU A 30 -2.44 -4.52 -5.66
CA GLU A 30 -3.22 -3.40 -5.13
C GLU A 30 -2.39 -2.13 -4.91
N THR A 31 -1.13 -2.22 -4.47
CA THR A 31 -0.22 -1.07 -4.36
C THR A 31 -0.03 -0.39 -5.72
N LYS A 32 0.16 -1.16 -6.80
CA LYS A 32 0.28 -0.60 -8.16
C LYS A 32 -1.01 0.07 -8.62
N LYS A 33 -2.17 -0.54 -8.35
CA LYS A 33 -3.47 0.04 -8.71
C LYS A 33 -3.75 1.32 -7.94
N LEU A 34 -3.46 1.36 -6.63
CA LEU A 34 -3.62 2.55 -5.81
C LEU A 34 -2.71 3.68 -6.30
N SER A 35 -1.44 3.40 -6.59
CA SER A 35 -0.51 4.38 -7.14
C SER A 35 -1.04 5.00 -8.44
N LEU A 36 -1.52 4.16 -9.36
CA LEU A 36 -2.09 4.62 -10.63
C LEU A 36 -3.37 5.44 -10.41
N LEU A 37 -4.23 5.02 -9.47
CA LEU A 37 -5.44 5.75 -9.11
C LEU A 37 -5.12 7.15 -8.57
N LEU A 38 -4.15 7.25 -7.65
CA LEU A 38 -3.71 8.51 -7.08
C LEU A 38 -3.15 9.45 -8.15
N GLU A 39 -2.31 8.92 -9.05
CA GLU A 39 -1.79 9.68 -10.20
C GLU A 39 -2.92 10.19 -11.11
N ASN A 40 -3.93 9.35 -11.39
CA ASN A 40 -5.10 9.74 -12.17
C ASN A 40 -5.98 10.80 -11.47
N CYS A 41 -5.95 10.85 -10.13
CA CYS A 41 -6.59 11.88 -9.34
C CYS A 41 -5.76 13.18 -9.21
N GLY A 42 -4.59 13.26 -9.85
CA GLY A 42 -3.72 14.43 -9.84
C GLY A 42 -2.74 14.49 -8.66
N PHE A 43 -2.67 13.45 -7.83
CA PHE A 43 -1.65 13.34 -6.79
C PHE A 43 -0.30 12.91 -7.38
N LYS A 44 0.79 13.33 -6.74
CA LYS A 44 2.15 12.88 -7.09
C LYS A 44 2.65 11.94 -6.01
N VAL A 45 2.84 10.67 -6.34
CA VAL A 45 3.44 9.69 -5.43
C VAL A 45 4.93 9.97 -5.28
N ASN A 46 5.38 10.21 -4.04
CA ASN A 46 6.80 10.37 -3.75
C ASN A 46 7.50 9.00 -3.76
N LYS A 47 8.13 8.64 -4.87
CA LYS A 47 8.79 7.33 -5.07
C LYS A 47 10.03 7.12 -4.19
N GLU A 48 10.62 8.18 -3.65
CA GLU A 48 11.78 8.08 -2.74
C GLU A 48 11.34 7.67 -1.33
N LYS A 49 10.16 8.12 -0.91
CA LYS A 49 9.56 7.79 0.39
C LYS A 49 8.66 6.55 0.35
N SER A 50 8.04 6.27 -0.80
CA SER A 50 7.02 5.22 -0.92
C SER A 50 7.64 3.84 -1.12
N ILE A 51 7.15 2.87 -0.35
CA ILE A 51 7.49 1.45 -0.52
C ILE A 51 6.53 0.83 -1.55
N MET A 52 7.01 0.67 -2.78
CA MET A 52 6.20 0.20 -3.92
C MET A 52 6.13 -1.33 -4.06
N ASP A 53 7.05 -2.05 -3.43
CA ASP A 53 7.07 -3.50 -3.37
C ASP A 53 6.80 -3.97 -1.93
N PRO A 54 5.90 -4.94 -1.69
CA PRO A 54 5.48 -5.25 -0.33
C PRO A 54 6.65 -5.66 0.58
N SER A 55 6.65 -5.14 1.81
CA SER A 55 7.64 -5.45 2.84
C SER A 55 7.00 -6.10 4.06
N LYS A 56 7.78 -6.92 4.79
CA LYS A 56 7.41 -7.43 6.13
C LYS A 56 7.69 -6.42 7.24
N THR A 57 8.48 -5.38 6.95
CA THR A 57 8.78 -4.28 7.85
C THR A 57 7.94 -3.08 7.50
N ILE A 58 7.47 -2.37 8.53
CA ILE A 58 6.72 -1.13 8.35
C ILE A 58 7.10 -0.10 9.40
N GLU A 59 7.24 1.13 8.97
CA GLU A 59 7.45 2.31 9.81
C GLU A 59 6.36 3.34 9.47
N HIS A 60 5.59 3.77 10.47
CA HIS A 60 4.46 4.67 10.28
C HIS A 60 4.21 5.50 11.53
N LEU A 61 4.11 6.82 11.39
CA LEU A 61 3.83 7.76 12.48
C LEU A 61 4.77 7.58 13.70
N GLY A 62 6.04 7.24 13.45
CA GLY A 62 7.04 6.99 14.49
C GLY A 62 6.99 5.60 15.14
N TYR A 63 6.05 4.74 14.75
CA TYR A 63 6.00 3.34 15.17
C TYR A 63 6.65 2.44 14.14
N LYS A 64 7.44 1.47 14.61
CA LYS A 64 8.12 0.49 13.77
C LYS A 64 7.69 -0.92 14.14
N LYS A 65 7.25 -1.70 13.15
CA LYS A 65 7.01 -3.14 13.28
C LYS A 65 8.01 -3.90 12.41
N ILE A 66 8.75 -4.77 13.06
CA ILE A 66 9.71 -5.70 12.46
C ILE A 66 9.20 -7.10 12.83
N ASN A 67 8.82 -7.88 11.83
CA ASN A 67 8.51 -9.30 11.98
C ASN A 67 9.75 -10.15 11.72
#